data_AF-A0A9E2WVH4-F1
#
_entry.id   AF-A0A9E2WVH4-F1
#
_cell.length_a   1.000
_cell.length_b   1.000
_cell.length_c   1.000
_cell.angle_alpha   90.00
_cell.angle_beta   90.00
_cell.angle_gamma   90.00
#
_symmetry.space_group_name_H-M   'P 1'
#
loop_
_entity.id
_entity.type
_entity.pdbx_description
1 polymer ?
#
loop_
_entity_poly.entity_id
_entity_poly.type
_entity_poly.pdbx_seq_one_letter_code
_entity_poly.pdbx_strand_id
1 'polypeptide(L)'
;MPKPKYHILVCTNARPPGHPKPSCGAQGSAQLLMAFNMGLMQRGIMPGEVLVTGSSCLGPCEQGPTVVVYPEGTWYSKVTEADVATILDEHIKGGKPAQQLNPDAVWG
;
A
#
# COMPACT_ATOMS: atom_id res chain seq x y z
N MET A 1 -5.52 -14.02 -18.53
CA MET A 1 -5.46 -12.71 -17.84
C MET A 1 -4.12 -12.08 -18.17
N PRO A 2 -4.07 -10.81 -18.61
CA PRO A 2 -2.81 -10.12 -18.84
C PRO A 2 -2.02 -10.00 -17.52
N LYS A 3 -0.69 -9.90 -17.62
CA LYS A 3 0.17 -9.64 -16.47
C LYS A 3 -0.19 -8.25 -15.88
N PRO A 4 -0.40 -8.12 -14.56
CA PRO A 4 -0.66 -6.82 -13.95
C PRO A 4 0.49 -5.84 -14.22
N LYS A 5 0.14 -4.60 -14.56
CA LYS A 5 1.10 -3.50 -14.73
C LYS A 5 1.74 -3.14 -13.40
N TYR A 6 0.92 -3.08 -12.35
CA TYR A 6 1.35 -2.81 -10.97
C TYR A 6 0.89 -3.91 -10.01
N HIS A 7 1.68 -4.14 -8.97
CA HIS A 7 1.29 -4.96 -7.82
C HIS A 7 1.49 -4.18 -6.53
N ILE A 8 0.38 -3.87 -5.86
CA ILE A 8 0.32 -3.17 -4.58
C ILE A 8 0.28 -4.21 -3.47
N LEU A 9 1.32 -4.26 -2.64
CA LEU A 9 1.35 -5.05 -1.41
C LEU A 9 1.02 -4.16 -0.22
N VAL A 10 0.00 -4.53 0.54
CA VAL A 10 -0.42 -3.82 1.76
C VAL A 10 -0.09 -4.69 2.97
N CYS A 11 0.79 -4.24 3.86
CA CYS A 11 1.08 -4.98 5.08
C CYS A 11 -0.17 -5.01 5.98
N THR A 12 -0.76 -6.18 6.18
CA THR A 12 -1.96 -6.38 7.02
C THR A 12 -1.67 -7.15 8.31
N ASN A 13 -0.39 -7.39 8.60
CA ASN A 13 0.04 -8.15 9.75
C ASN A 13 -0.46 -7.54 11.07
N ALA A 14 -1.21 -8.32 11.85
CA ALA A 14 -1.58 -8.02 13.22
C ALA A 14 -0.66 -8.76 14.21
N ARG A 15 -0.56 -8.23 15.43
CA ARG A 15 0.17 -8.86 16.53
C ARG A 15 -0.70 -8.87 17.79
N PRO A 16 -0.50 -9.82 18.72
CA PRO A 16 -1.25 -9.85 19.97
C PRO A 16 -0.98 -8.60 20.82
N PRO A 17 -1.93 -8.20 21.68
CA PRO A 17 -1.72 -7.11 22.65
C PRO A 17 -0.46 -7.33 23.48
N GLY A 18 0.30 -6.25 23.74
CA GLY A 18 1.55 -6.30 24.52
C GLY A 18 2.80 -6.72 23.75
N HIS A 19 2.70 -7.01 22.44
CA HIS A 19 3.88 -7.27 21.62
C HIS A 19 4.79 -6.02 21.54
N PRO A 20 6.13 -6.15 21.69
CA PRO A 20 7.03 -5.00 21.81
C PRO A 20 7.14 -4.13 20.56
N LYS A 21 6.91 -4.70 19.36
CA LYS A 21 6.87 -3.97 18.09
C LYS A 21 5.42 -3.71 17.64
N PRO A 22 5.10 -2.50 17.12
CA PRO A 22 3.79 -2.17 16.55
C PRO A 22 3.48 -3.04 15.33
N SER A 23 2.22 -3.09 14.91
CA SER A 23 1.81 -3.87 13.75
C SER A 23 0.86 -3.06 12.87
N CYS A 24 1.00 -3.19 11.54
CA CYS A 24 0.18 -2.42 10.61
C CYS A 24 -1.31 -2.74 10.77
N GLY A 25 -1.66 -3.99 11.07
CA GLY A 25 -3.04 -4.39 11.34
C GLY A 25 -3.64 -3.66 12.55
N ALA A 26 -2.85 -3.46 13.62
CA ALA A 26 -3.29 -2.66 14.78
C ALA A 26 -3.40 -1.15 14.49
N GLN A 27 -2.82 -0.70 13.37
CA GLN A 27 -2.86 0.69 12.88
C GLN A 27 -3.93 0.88 11.77
N GLY A 28 -4.84 -0.08 11.59
CA GLY A 28 -5.94 0.04 10.62
C GLY A 28 -5.56 -0.30 9.17
N SER A 29 -4.51 -1.09 8.95
CA SER A 29 -4.09 -1.38 7.56
C SER A 29 -5.01 -2.34 6.80
N ALA A 30 -5.93 -3.04 7.48
CA ALA A 30 -6.95 -3.85 6.82
C ALA A 30 -7.91 -2.98 5.99
N GLN A 31 -8.24 -1.79 6.49
CA GLN A 31 -9.07 -0.80 5.80
C GLN A 31 -8.36 -0.28 4.54
N LEU A 32 -7.04 -0.12 4.59
CA LEU A 32 -6.25 0.29 3.42
C LEU A 32 -6.39 -0.71 2.26
N LEU A 33 -6.34 -2.02 2.55
CA LEU A 33 -6.52 -3.04 1.52
C LEU A 33 -7.87 -2.90 0.81
N MET A 34 -8.94 -2.62 1.55
CA MET A 34 -10.28 -2.37 0.98
C MET A 34 -10.31 -1.05 0.20
N ALA A 35 -9.71 0.01 0.74
CA ALA A 35 -9.64 1.32 0.11
C ALA A 35 -8.92 1.28 -1.24
N PHE A 36 -7.81 0.54 -1.37
CA PHE A 36 -7.12 0.34 -2.64
C PHE A 36 -8.01 -0.37 -3.66
N ASN A 37 -8.65 -1.48 -3.28
CA ASN A 37 -9.54 -2.22 -4.19
C ASN A 37 -10.73 -1.36 -4.67
N MET A 38 -11.41 -0.67 -3.75
CA MET A 38 -12.51 0.23 -4.10
C MET A 38 -12.04 1.41 -4.95
N GLY A 39 -10.89 1.99 -4.60
CA GLY A 39 -10.31 3.11 -5.32
C GLY A 39 -9.92 2.77 -6.76
N LEU A 40 -9.46 1.54 -7.03
CA LEU A 40 -9.20 1.04 -8.39
C LEU A 40 -10.51 0.90 -9.19
N MET A 41 -11.55 0.33 -8.57
CA MET A 41 -12.87 0.17 -9.21
C MET A 41 -13.49 1.53 -9.57
N GLN A 42 -13.47 2.50 -8.66
CA GLN A 42 -13.97 3.86 -8.91
C GLN A 42 -13.23 4.57 -10.04
N ARG A 43 -11.98 4.18 -10.29
CA ARG A 43 -11.11 4.74 -11.32
C ARG A 43 -11.25 4.04 -12.68
N GLY A 44 -12.11 3.02 -12.78
CA GLY A 44 -12.33 2.24 -14.00
C GLY A 44 -11.17 1.31 -14.35
N ILE A 45 -10.29 1.00 -13.39
CA ILE A 45 -9.16 0.08 -13.63
C ILE A 45 -9.69 -1.35 -13.58
N MET A 46 -9.53 -2.09 -14.67
CA MET A 46 -10.14 -3.40 -14.82
C MET A 46 -9.43 -4.45 -13.96
N PRO A 47 -10.16 -5.50 -13.51
CA PRO A 47 -9.54 -6.64 -12.83
C PRO A 47 -8.37 -7.21 -13.63
N GLY A 48 -7.22 -7.34 -12.98
CA GLY A 48 -5.99 -7.87 -13.58
C GLY A 48 -5.03 -6.82 -14.16
N GLU A 49 -5.44 -5.56 -14.31
CA GLU A 49 -4.51 -4.47 -14.67
C GLU A 49 -3.59 -4.09 -13.51
N VAL A 50 -4.16 -4.06 -12.29
CA VAL A 50 -3.44 -3.81 -11.05
C VAL A 50 -3.86 -4.88 -10.05
N LEU A 51 -2.86 -5.53 -9.43
CA LEU A 51 -3.10 -6.50 -8.37
C LEU A 51 -2.92 -5.81 -7.02
N VAL A 52 -3.84 -6.03 -6.08
CA VAL A 52 -3.69 -5.60 -4.69
C VAL A 52 -3.70 -6.84 -3.81
N THR A 53 -2.73 -6.95 -2.91
CA THR A 53 -2.61 -8.12 -2.03
C THR A 53 -2.27 -7.71 -0.61
N GLY A 54 -3.02 -8.25 0.35
CA GLY A 54 -2.64 -8.18 1.76
C GLY A 54 -1.44 -9.09 2.01
N SER A 55 -0.39 -8.54 2.61
CA SER A 55 0.81 -9.30 3.00
C SER A 55 0.91 -9.43 4.52
N SER A 56 1.75 -10.37 4.96
CA SER A 56 2.27 -10.42 6.32
C SER A 56 3.29 -9.29 6.54
N CYS A 57 4.07 -9.37 7.62
CA CYS A 57 5.02 -8.32 7.98
C CYS A 57 6.06 -8.05 6.87
N LEU A 58 6.10 -6.81 6.37
CA LEU A 58 7.08 -6.37 5.36
C LEU A 58 8.41 -5.85 5.95
N GLY A 59 8.53 -5.77 7.28
CA GLY A 59 9.78 -5.40 7.96
C GLY A 59 9.70 -4.12 8.83
N PRO A 60 9.54 -2.92 8.24
CA PRO A 60 9.69 -1.63 8.90
C PRO A 60 8.48 -1.25 9.77
N CYS A 61 8.28 -1.98 10.87
CA CYS A 61 7.07 -1.88 11.71
C CYS A 61 6.84 -0.48 12.29
N GLU A 62 7.91 0.24 12.66
CA GLU A 62 7.83 1.60 13.22
C GLU A 62 7.35 2.65 12.21
N GLN A 63 7.36 2.29 10.92
CA GLN A 63 6.94 3.14 9.82
C GLN A 63 5.62 2.67 9.20
N GLY A 64 4.93 1.72 9.86
CA GLY A 64 3.63 1.23 9.42
C GLY A 64 2.51 2.29 9.51
N PRO A 65 1.39 2.08 8.79
CA PRO A 65 1.15 1.04 7.79
C PRO A 65 2.05 1.18 6.55
N THR A 66 2.59 0.06 6.06
CA THR A 66 3.46 0.07 4.88
C THR A 66 2.78 -0.52 3.66
N VAL A 67 3.02 0.13 2.52
CA VAL A 67 2.54 -0.27 1.20
C VAL A 67 3.73 -0.28 0.23
N VAL A 68 3.82 -1.31 -0.61
CA VAL A 68 4.87 -1.40 -1.64
C VAL A 68 4.21 -1.52 -3.00
N VAL A 69 4.68 -0.74 -3.97
CA VAL A 69 4.21 -0.80 -5.35
C VAL A 69 5.33 -1.35 -6.23
N TYR A 70 5.10 -2.52 -6.82
CA TYR A 70 5.94 -3.10 -7.87
C TYR A 70 5.39 -2.76 -9.26
N PRO A 71 6.23 -2.74 -10.32
CA PRO A 71 7.61 -3.26 -10.38
C PRO A 71 8.71 -2.34 -9.84
N GLU A 72 8.44 -1.06 -9.63
CA GLU A 72 9.42 -0.05 -9.19
C GLU A 72 10.00 -0.38 -7.80
N GLY A 73 9.21 -1.05 -6.97
CA GLY A 73 9.59 -1.36 -5.59
C GLY A 73 9.48 -0.13 -4.69
N THR A 74 8.62 0.83 -5.02
CA THR A 74 8.41 2.05 -4.25
C THR A 74 7.69 1.75 -2.94
N TRP A 75 8.22 2.26 -1.84
CA TRP A 75 7.68 2.11 -0.49
C TRP A 75 6.95 3.36 -0.04
N TYR A 76 5.73 3.16 0.45
CA TYR A 76 4.98 4.17 1.18
C TYR A 76 4.90 3.75 2.66
N SER A 77 5.13 4.72 3.53
CA SER A 77 5.11 4.53 4.99
C SER A 77 4.01 5.40 5.60
N LYS A 78 3.55 5.00 6.80
CA LYS A 78 2.49 5.69 7.55
C LYS A 78 1.23 5.99 6.71
N VAL A 79 0.92 5.09 5.76
CA VAL A 79 -0.16 5.29 4.81
C VAL A 79 -1.50 5.35 5.53
N THR A 80 -2.27 6.39 5.25
CA THR A 80 -3.64 6.55 5.72
C THR A 80 -4.64 6.26 4.59
N GLU A 81 -5.93 6.12 4.93
CA GLU A 81 -6.98 5.93 3.92
C GLU A 81 -7.07 7.12 2.95
N ALA A 82 -6.77 8.34 3.40
CA ALA A 82 -6.77 9.53 2.56
C ALA A 82 -5.67 9.49 1.50
N ASP A 83 -4.51 8.92 1.83
CA ASP A 83 -3.34 8.84 0.94
C ASP A 83 -3.56 7.85 -0.21
N VAL A 84 -4.51 6.91 -0.07
CA VAL A 84 -4.82 5.90 -1.09
C VAL A 84 -5.23 6.55 -2.41
N ALA A 85 -6.07 7.59 -2.36
CA ALA A 85 -6.49 8.29 -3.57
C ALA A 85 -5.29 8.88 -4.32
N THR A 86 -4.39 9.51 -3.58
CA THR A 86 -3.15 10.11 -4.08
C THR A 86 -2.21 9.08 -4.70
N ILE A 87 -1.99 7.93 -4.04
CA ILE A 87 -1.17 6.84 -4.59
C ILE A 87 -1.78 6.31 -5.89
N LEU A 88 -3.11 6.14 -5.94
CA LEU A 88 -3.79 5.64 -7.13
C LEU A 88 -3.76 6.63 -8.30
N ASP A 89 -3.94 7.93 -8.04
CA ASP A 89 -3.98 8.95 -9.08
C ASP A 89 -2.60 9.29 -9.64
N GLU A 90 -1.61 9.48 -8.76
CA GLU A 90 -0.27 9.88 -9.19
C GLU A 90 0.58 8.68 -9.60
N HIS A 91 0.61 7.63 -8.76
CA HIS A 91 1.48 6.50 -9.02
C HIS A 91 0.88 5.53 -10.03
N ILE A 92 -0.33 5.03 -9.77
CA ILE A 92 -0.91 3.98 -10.59
C ILE A 92 -1.40 4.52 -11.94
N LYS A 93 -2.14 5.64 -11.93
CA LYS A 93 -2.60 6.30 -13.16
C LYS A 93 -1.52 7.17 -13.80
N GLY A 94 -0.89 8.04 -13.02
CA GLY A 94 0.11 8.99 -13.52
C GLY A 94 1.49 8.39 -13.79
N GLY A 95 1.77 7.17 -13.32
CA GLY A 95 3.04 6.47 -13.54
C GLY A 95 4.24 7.06 -12.79
N LYS A 96 4.01 7.87 -11.75
CA LYS A 96 5.08 8.51 -10.96
C LYS A 96 4.78 8.40 -9.46
N PRO A 97 5.76 8.03 -8.61
CA PRO A 97 5.55 7.98 -7.17
C PRO A 97 4.97 9.27 -6.59
N ALA A 98 4.03 9.12 -5.66
CA ALA A 98 3.35 10.23 -4.97
C ALA A 98 4.32 10.96 -4.03
N GLN A 99 5.02 11.97 -4.53
CA GLN A 99 6.19 12.59 -3.87
C GLN A 99 5.87 13.24 -2.52
N GLN A 100 4.68 13.82 -2.37
CA GLN A 100 4.19 14.40 -1.11
C GLN A 100 4.06 13.38 0.03
N LEU A 101 4.03 12.07 -0.29
CA LEU A 101 4.04 11.00 0.71
C LEU A 101 5.46 10.54 1.07
N ASN A 102 6.48 11.24 0.57
CA ASN A 102 7.91 10.94 0.76
C ASN A 102 8.21 9.45 0.51
N PRO A 103 8.02 8.96 -0.73
CA PRO A 103 8.24 7.56 -1.07
C PRO A 103 9.69 7.16 -0.78
N ASP A 104 9.88 5.90 -0.42
CA ASP A 104 11.18 5.29 -0.12
C ASP A 104 11.92 5.85 1.10
N ALA A 105 11.31 6.72 1.90
CA ALA A 105 11.88 7.22 3.16
C ALA A 105 12.30 6.13 4.17
N VAL A 106 11.81 4.91 3.99
CA VAL A 106 12.17 3.74 4.79
C VAL A 106 13.56 3.19 4.41
N TRP A 107 13.94 3.31 3.14
CA TRP A 107 15.10 2.63 2.55
C TRP A 107 16.11 3.58 1.88
N GLY A 108 15.76 4.86 1.73
CA GLY A 108 16.61 5.94 1.24
C GLY A 108 17.42 6.65 2.32
#